data_AF-A0A8H3EMI0-F1
#
_entry.id   AF-A0A8H3EMI0-F1
#
_cell.length_a   1.000
_cell.length_b   1.000
_cell.length_c   1.000
_cell.angle_alpha   90.00
_cell.angle_beta   90.00
_cell.angle_gamma   90.00
#
_symmetry.space_group_name_H-M   'P 1'
#
loop_
_entity.id
_entity.type
_entity.pdbx_description
1 polymer ?
#
loop_
_entity_poly.entity_id
_entity_poly.type
_entity_poly.pdbx_seq_one_letter_code
_entity_poly.pdbx_strand_id
1 'polypeptide(L)' 'MYSDLECDYINPIDLCNRLNTYIVPEAAVQAFLTVLFLINGYWIALVLNLPLLAYNAKK' A
#
# COMPACT_ATOMS: atom_id res chain seq x y z
N MET A 1 9.87 -10.79 -7.10
CA MET A 1 8.42 -10.84 -7.32
C MET A 1 8.06 -10.94 -8.80
N TYR A 2 8.49 -10.03 -9.70
CA TYR A 2 8.24 -10.23 -11.14
C TYR A 2 9.08 -11.38 -11.74
N SER A 3 10.27 -11.66 -11.22
CA SER A 3 11.09 -12.81 -11.66
C SER A 3 10.55 -14.18 -11.20
N ASP A 4 9.64 -14.21 -10.21
CA ASP A 4 8.90 -15.43 -9.83
C ASP A 4 7.81 -15.77 -10.87
N LEU A 5 7.38 -14.77 -11.64
CA LEU A 5 6.40 -14.91 -12.72
C LEU A 5 6.98 -15.61 -13.96
N GLU A 6 8.28 -15.38 -14.23
CA GLU A 6 8.96 -15.93 -15.41
C GLU A 6 9.44 -17.38 -15.19
N CYS A 7 9.66 -17.79 -13.93
CA CYS A 7 10.21 -19.10 -13.59
C CYS A 7 9.19 -20.12 -13.03
N ASP A 8 8.10 -19.72 -12.35
CA ASP A 8 7.29 -20.67 -11.55
C ASP A 8 5.93 -21.10 -12.15
N TYR A 9 5.49 -20.55 -13.28
CA TYR A 9 4.15 -20.86 -13.85
C TYR A 9 3.02 -20.78 -12.80
N ILE A 10 3.11 -19.82 -11.87
CA ILE A 10 2.11 -19.65 -10.82
C ILE A 10 0.80 -19.18 -11.45
N ASN A 11 -0.31 -19.80 -11.05
CA ASN A 11 -1.61 -19.47 -11.61
C ASN A 11 -1.92 -17.97 -11.35
N PRO A 12 -2.33 -17.19 -12.38
CA PRO A 12 -2.55 -15.75 -12.23
C PRO A 12 -3.59 -15.41 -11.15
N ILE A 13 -4.50 -16.34 -10.84
CA ILE A 13 -5.50 -16.21 -9.78
C ILE A 13 -4.86 -16.30 -8.38
N ASP A 14 -3.89 -17.19 -8.19
CA ASP A 14 -3.19 -17.35 -6.90
C ASP A 14 -2.30 -16.13 -6.61
N LEU A 15 -1.67 -15.58 -7.67
CA LEU A 15 -0.90 -14.34 -7.58
C LEU A 15 -1.78 -13.16 -7.15
N CYS A 16 -2.93 -12.97 -7.80
CA CYS A 16 -3.87 -11.92 -7.43
C CYS A 16 -4.33 -12.04 -5.97
N ASN A 17 -4.56 -13.28 -5.48
CA ASN A 17 -4.95 -13.53 -4.09
C ASN A 17 -3.83 -13.19 -3.09
N ARG A 18 -2.58 -13.55 -3.40
CA ARG A 18 -1.42 -13.18 -2.58
C ARG A 18 -1.22 -11.66 -2.57
N LEU A 19 -1.30 -11.01 -3.73
CA LEU A 19 -1.13 -9.56 -3.84
C LEU A 19 -2.23 -8.79 -3.09
N ASN A 20 -3.48 -9.26 -3.17
CA ASN A 20 -4.60 -8.68 -2.43
C ASN A 20 -4.42 -8.75 -0.90
N THR A 21 -3.70 -9.76 -0.42
CA THR A 21 -3.40 -9.92 1.01
C THR A 21 -2.40 -8.87 1.51
N TYR A 22 -1.52 -8.35 0.64
CA TYR A 22 -0.56 -7.30 1.00
C TYR A 22 -1.12 -5.87 0.88
N ILE A 23 -2.20 -5.68 0.12
CA ILE A 23 -2.87 -4.38 -0.02
C ILE A 23 -3.42 -3.84 1.31
N VAL A 24 -3.99 -4.71 2.15
CA VAL A 24 -4.53 -4.32 3.47
C VAL A 24 -3.44 -3.85 4.44
N PRO A 25 -2.33 -4.60 4.66
CA PRO A 25 -1.27 -4.14 5.54
C PRO A 25 -0.53 -2.91 4.98
N GLU A 26 -0.35 -2.78 3.66
CA GLU A 26 0.24 -1.57 3.05
C GLU A 26 -0.61 -0.32 3.34
N ALA A 27 -1.92 -0.40 3.14
CA ALA A 27 -2.84 0.70 3.45
C ALA A 27 -2.86 1.03 4.96
N ALA A 28 -2.82 0.01 5.83
CA ALA A 28 -2.80 0.19 7.28
C ALA A 28 -1.54 0.92 7.77
N VAL A 29 -0.36 0.55 7.27
CA VAL A 29 0.91 1.21 7.61
C VAL A 29 0.91 2.67 7.13
N GLN A 30 0.39 2.93 5.93
CA GLN A 30 0.32 4.28 5.38
C GLN A 30 -0.66 5.19 6.15
N ALA A 31 -1.81 4.64 6.58
CA ALA A 31 -2.76 5.32 7.45
C ALA A 31 -2.17 5.60 8.84
N PHE A 32 -1.43 4.65 9.40
CA PHE A 32 -0.76 4.81 10.69
C PHE A 32 0.30 5.93 10.65
N LEU A 33 1.13 5.96 9.59
CA LEU A 33 2.13 7.02 9.38
C LEU A 33 1.51 8.40 9.22
N THR A 34 0.40 8.52 8.48
CA THR A 34 -0.31 9.80 8.32
C THR A 34 -0.91 10.30 9.63
N VAL A 35 -1.46 9.42 10.47
CA VAL A 35 -1.91 9.76 11.83
C VAL A 35 -0.73 10.22 12.70
N LEU A 36 0.43 9.57 12.60
CA LEU A 36 1.63 9.97 13.31
C LEU A 36 2.11 11.37 12.91
N PHE A 37 2.08 11.70 11.61
CA PHE A 37 2.42 13.04 11.12
C PHE A 37 1.41 14.11 11.56
N LEU A 38 0.13 13.75 11.69
CA LEU A 38 -0.90 14.62 12.24
C LEU A 38 -0.64 14.96 13.72
N ILE A 39 -0.30 13.97 14.54
CA ILE A 39 0.01 14.16 15.97
C ILE A 39 1.27 15.02 16.16
N ASN A 40 2.29 14.84 15.31
CA ASN A 40 3.53 15.60 15.39
C ASN A 40 3.44 17.01 14.76
N GLY A 41 2.36 17.35 14.06
CA GLY A 41 2.19 18.67 13.43
C GLY A 41 3.04 18.89 12.16
N TYR A 42 3.44 17.82 11.48
CA TYR A 42 4.20 17.91 10.22
C TYR A 42 3.27 18.10 9.02
N TRP A 43 2.76 19.32 8.84
CA TRP A 43 1.78 19.68 7.80
C TRP A 43 2.25 19.40 6.36
N ILE A 44 3.54 19.63 6.05
CA ILE A 44 4.09 19.41 4.70
C ILE A 44 4.13 17.91 4.35
N ALA A 45 4.58 17.07 5.28
CA ALA A 45 4.60 15.62 5.11
C ALA A 45 3.18 15.05 4.96
N LEU A 46 2.21 15.65 5.66
CA LEU A 46 0.80 15.26 5.59
C LEU A 46 0.20 15.56 4.21
N VAL A 47 0.42 16.78 3.67
CA VAL A 47 -0.04 17.17 2.32
C VAL A 47 0.57 16.29 1.23
N LEU A 48 1.85 15.91 1.38
CA LEU A 48 2.52 15.03 0.41
C LEU A 48 1.98 13.59 0.44
N ASN A 49 1.62 13.08 1.64
CA ASN A 49 1.10 11.72 1.81
C ASN A 49 -0.42 11.62 1.53
N LEU A 50 -1.16 12.72 1.62
CA LEU A 50 -2.61 12.77 1.39
C LEU A 50 -3.06 12.24 0.01
N PRO A 51 -2.45 12.62 -1.13
CA PRO A 51 -2.86 12.10 -2.45
C PRO A 51 -2.56 10.61 -2.58
N LEU A 52 -1.46 10.13 -1.99
CA LEU A 52 -1.10 8.71 -2.00
C LEU A 52 -2.09 7.89 -1.17
N LEU A 53 -2.52 8.43 -0.02
CA LEU A 53 -3.55 7.81 0.83
C LEU A 53 -4.92 7.80 0.14
N ALA A 54 -5.31 8.90 -0.49
CA ALA A 54 -6.57 8.98 -1.24
C ALA A 54 -6.59 8.01 -2.43
N TYR A 55 -5.44 7.81 -3.09
CA TYR A 55 -5.30 6.81 -4.15
C TYR A 55 -5.43 5.38 -3.61
N ASN A 56 -4.75 5.07 -2.50
CA ASN A 56 -4.87 3.75 -1.85
C ASN A 56 -6.26 3.48 -1.27
N ALA A 57 -6.99 4.50 -0.81
CA ALA A 57 -8.36 4.36 -0.30
C ALA A 57 -9.42 4.22 -1.42
N LYS A 58 -9.10 4.68 -2.64
CA LYS A 58 -9.97 4.56 -3.82
C LYS A 58 -9.68 3.33 -4.68
N LYS A 59 -8.69 2.53 -4.30
CA LYS A 59 -8.35 1.26 -4.93
C LYS A 59 -9.31 0.16 -4.48
#